data_AF-A0A1X2EJU9-F1
#
_entry.id   AF-A0A1X2EJU9-F1
#
_cell.length_a   1.000
_cell.length_b   1.000
_cell.length_c   1.000
_cell.angle_alpha   90.00
_cell.angle_beta   90.00
_cell.angle_gamma   90.00
#
_symmetry.space_group_name_H-M   'P 1'
#
loop_
_entity.id
_entity.type
_entity.pdbx_description
1 polymer ?
#
loop_
_entity_poly.entity_id
_entity_poly.type
_entity_poly.pdbx_seq_one_letter_code
_entity_poly.pdbx_strand_id
1 'polypeptide(L)'
;MLQDGMKAAVGEVAERLTTRTERERVGSCLVLAHKLIAERLNDGQPLRSPGFFQRRERKAQQDLRSEAEELLEGTFLAARDAYEERKVELLARFYANAAFDKDFDPGQLNHTLNLAKLLTYRQLVILGIIGGGDLCSVRDADFSNSSSLTISTVGVLYEMYQMVMLDLIVMKGVLILGVSSINPGQLSLQGTGVALFNLLRPDQVPSEDQRFFYDAFPAVAE
;
A
#
# COMPACT_ATOMS: atom_id res chain seq x y z
N MET A 1 -12.63 -5.71 -22.67
CA MET A 1 -11.36 -6.26 -22.11
C MET A 1 -11.24 -6.00 -20.62
N LEU A 2 -10.91 -4.78 -20.16
CA LEU A 2 -10.81 -4.49 -18.71
C LEU A 2 -12.13 -4.76 -17.97
N GLN A 3 -13.25 -4.25 -18.47
CA GLN A 3 -14.56 -4.46 -17.85
C GLN A 3 -14.95 -5.95 -17.78
N ASP A 4 -14.62 -6.73 -18.81
CA ASP A 4 -14.92 -8.17 -18.86
C ASP A 4 -14.05 -8.94 -17.87
N GLY A 5 -12.76 -8.59 -17.77
CA GLY A 5 -11.86 -9.15 -16.77
C GLY A 5 -12.28 -8.82 -15.33
N MET A 6 -12.78 -7.59 -15.09
CA MET A 6 -13.33 -7.22 -13.80
C MET A 6 -14.54 -8.08 -13.43
N LYS A 7 -15.49 -8.27 -14.37
CA LYS A 7 -16.66 -9.13 -14.13
C LYS A 7 -16.26 -10.58 -13.81
N ALA A 8 -15.30 -11.14 -14.55
CA ALA A 8 -14.81 -12.50 -14.31
C ALA A 8 -14.20 -12.65 -12.91
N ALA A 9 -13.29 -11.75 -12.53
CA ALA A 9 -12.66 -11.78 -11.21
C ALA A 9 -13.67 -11.60 -10.06
N VAL A 10 -14.67 -10.73 -10.22
CA VAL A 10 -15.74 -10.56 -9.23
C VAL A 10 -16.54 -11.84 -9.06
N GLY A 11 -16.92 -12.51 -10.16
CA GLY A 11 -17.69 -13.76 -10.11
C GLY A 11 -16.99 -14.84 -9.29
N GLU A 12 -15.71 -15.10 -9.60
CA GLU A 12 -14.92 -16.12 -8.91
C GLU A 12 -14.69 -15.82 -7.42
N VAL A 13 -14.48 -14.54 -7.07
CA VAL A 13 -14.33 -14.16 -5.66
C VAL A 13 -15.66 -14.26 -4.92
N ALA A 14 -16.75 -13.79 -5.51
CA ALA A 14 -18.07 -13.75 -4.88
C ALA A 14 -18.56 -15.15 -4.45
N GLU A 15 -18.27 -16.19 -5.24
CA GLU A 15 -18.59 -17.58 -4.90
C GLU A 15 -17.92 -18.07 -3.60
N ARG A 16 -16.82 -17.44 -3.19
CA ARG A 16 -16.02 -17.83 -2.02
C ARG A 16 -16.28 -16.96 -0.78
N LEU A 17 -17.12 -15.92 -0.88
CA LEU A 17 -17.39 -15.00 0.23
C LEU A 17 -18.48 -15.57 1.16
N THR A 18 -18.17 -15.67 2.45
CA THR A 18 -19.03 -16.36 3.41
C THR A 18 -19.72 -15.40 4.36
N THR A 19 -19.05 -14.30 4.72
CA THR A 19 -19.58 -13.32 5.68
C THR A 19 -20.11 -12.06 4.99
N ARG A 20 -20.92 -11.28 5.72
CA ARG A 20 -21.40 -9.97 5.25
C ARG A 20 -20.25 -8.96 5.13
N THR A 21 -19.37 -8.92 6.12
CA THR A 21 -18.25 -7.95 6.17
C THR A 21 -17.21 -8.22 5.09
N GLU A 22 -16.94 -9.49 4.76
CA GLU A 22 -16.12 -9.86 3.59
C GLU A 22 -16.70 -9.30 2.28
N ARG A 23 -18.01 -9.46 2.07
CA ARG A 23 -18.72 -8.94 0.90
C ARG A 23 -18.70 -7.42 0.83
N GLU A 24 -18.88 -6.75 1.97
CA GLU A 24 -18.83 -5.29 2.06
C GLU A 24 -17.43 -4.75 1.71
N ARG A 25 -16.35 -5.37 2.23
CA ARG A 25 -14.97 -4.96 1.91
C ARG A 25 -14.61 -5.19 0.43
N VAL A 26 -14.92 -6.36 -0.12
CA VAL A 26 -14.68 -6.65 -1.55
C VAL A 26 -15.51 -5.74 -2.45
N GLY A 27 -16.79 -5.55 -2.13
CA GLY A 27 -17.68 -4.65 -2.87
C GLY A 27 -17.19 -3.20 -2.84
N SER A 28 -16.76 -2.71 -1.68
CA SER A 28 -16.19 -1.37 -1.54
C SER A 28 -14.91 -1.20 -2.36
N CYS A 29 -14.02 -2.20 -2.33
CA CYS A 29 -12.81 -2.23 -3.14
C CYS A 29 -13.13 -2.12 -4.63
N LEU A 30 -14.08 -2.93 -5.12
CA LEU A 30 -14.52 -2.91 -6.51
C LEU A 30 -15.06 -1.54 -6.94
N VAL A 31 -15.98 -0.97 -6.15
CA VAL A 31 -16.62 0.31 -6.47
C VAL A 31 -15.59 1.44 -6.51
N LEU A 32 -14.69 1.50 -5.52
CA LEU A 32 -13.63 2.51 -5.45
C LEU A 32 -12.64 2.35 -6.61
N ALA A 33 -12.17 1.14 -6.89
CA ALA A 33 -11.23 0.90 -7.97
C ALA A 33 -11.84 1.26 -9.34
N HIS A 34 -13.10 0.85 -9.57
CA HIS A 34 -13.83 1.18 -10.79
C HIS A 34 -14.00 2.70 -10.94
N LYS A 35 -14.37 3.41 -9.87
CA LYS A 35 -14.51 4.87 -9.87
C LYS A 35 -13.19 5.54 -10.28
N LEU A 36 -12.08 5.20 -9.62
CA LEU A 36 -10.76 5.78 -9.88
C LEU A 36 -10.28 5.50 -11.33
N ILE A 37 -10.51 4.28 -11.82
CA ILE A 37 -10.18 3.91 -13.21
C ILE A 37 -11.04 4.73 -14.19
N ALA A 38 -12.35 4.84 -13.95
CA ALA A 38 -13.27 5.58 -14.81
C ALA A 38 -12.92 7.07 -14.87
N GLU A 39 -12.61 7.69 -13.73
CA GLU A 39 -12.14 9.08 -13.65
C GLU A 39 -10.89 9.29 -14.51
N ARG A 40 -9.85 8.46 -14.35
CA ARG A 40 -8.62 8.57 -15.14
C ARG A 40 -8.82 8.33 -16.64
N LEU A 41 -9.71 7.40 -17.01
CA LEU A 41 -10.08 7.17 -18.41
C LEU A 41 -10.82 8.37 -19.01
N ASN A 42 -11.73 8.98 -18.25
CA ASN A 42 -12.44 10.20 -18.66
C ASN A 42 -11.49 11.40 -18.81
N ASP A 43 -10.42 11.45 -18.01
CA ASP A 43 -9.33 12.42 -18.13
C ASP A 43 -8.38 12.13 -19.31
N GLY A 44 -8.65 11.08 -20.10
CA GLY A 44 -7.87 10.71 -21.28
C GLY A 44 -6.55 10.01 -20.98
N GLN A 45 -6.33 9.53 -19.74
CA GLN A 45 -5.12 8.80 -19.41
C GLN A 45 -5.13 7.41 -20.06
N PRO A 46 -4.07 7.03 -20.79
CA PRO A 46 -4.01 5.74 -21.44
C PRO A 46 -3.71 4.64 -20.42
N LEU A 47 -4.40 3.50 -20.56
CA LEU A 47 -4.05 2.27 -19.83
C LEU A 47 -2.60 1.84 -20.14
N ARG A 48 -2.06 0.97 -19.28
CA ARG A 48 -0.80 0.26 -19.57
C ARG A 48 -0.95 -0.66 -20.79
N SER A 49 0.13 -1.37 -21.13
CA SER A 49 0.19 -2.19 -22.35
C SER A 49 -1.02 -3.14 -22.50
N PRO A 50 -1.59 -3.30 -23.71
CA PRO A 50 -2.77 -4.16 -23.93
C PRO A 50 -2.58 -5.60 -23.46
N GLY A 51 -1.35 -6.14 -23.55
CA GLY A 51 -1.02 -7.49 -23.11
C GLY A 51 -1.31 -7.76 -21.63
N PHE A 52 -1.29 -6.73 -20.78
CA PHE A 52 -1.64 -6.86 -19.35
C PHE A 52 -3.11 -7.28 -19.15
N PHE A 53 -4.00 -6.87 -20.07
CA PHE A 53 -5.44 -7.14 -20.02
C PHE A 53 -5.87 -8.28 -20.96
N GLN A 54 -4.94 -8.86 -21.71
CA GLN A 54 -5.22 -9.96 -22.63
C GLN A 54 -5.07 -11.30 -21.91
N ARG A 55 -6.05 -12.17 -22.09
CA ARG A 55 -5.94 -13.56 -21.62
C ARG A 55 -4.78 -14.24 -22.32
N ARG A 56 -4.08 -15.07 -21.56
CA ARG A 56 -2.84 -15.73 -22.00
C ARG A 56 -3.19 -17.12 -22.55
N GLU A 57 -2.39 -17.56 -23.52
CA GLU A 57 -2.43 -18.94 -23.99
C GLU A 57 -1.24 -19.69 -23.40
N ARG A 58 -1.46 -20.88 -22.82
CA ARG A 58 -0.38 -21.80 -22.47
C ARG A 58 -0.67 -23.14 -23.11
N LYS A 59 0.36 -23.83 -23.59
CA LYS A 59 0.36 -25.02 -24.48
C LYS A 59 -0.67 -26.15 -24.22
N ALA A 60 -1.38 -26.18 -23.08
CA ALA A 60 -2.44 -27.15 -22.77
C ALA A 60 -3.77 -26.53 -22.27
N GLN A 61 -3.84 -25.21 -22.07
CA GLN A 61 -5.01 -24.48 -21.60
C GLN A 61 -5.23 -23.28 -22.52
N GLN A 62 -6.28 -23.37 -23.35
CA GLN A 62 -6.91 -22.18 -23.88
C GLN A 62 -7.59 -21.48 -22.69
N ASP A 63 -7.46 -20.15 -22.63
CA ASP A 63 -8.17 -19.28 -21.67
C ASP A 63 -7.53 -19.10 -20.27
N LEU A 64 -6.20 -18.98 -20.17
CA LEU A 64 -5.57 -18.51 -18.92
C LEU A 64 -5.91 -17.04 -18.69
N ARG A 65 -6.17 -16.73 -17.42
CA ARG A 65 -6.47 -15.36 -16.98
C ARG A 65 -5.32 -14.42 -17.33
N SER A 66 -5.70 -13.20 -17.69
CA SER A 66 -4.79 -12.07 -17.87
C SER A 66 -4.12 -11.70 -16.55
N GLU A 67 -2.97 -11.02 -16.64
CA GLU A 67 -2.28 -10.47 -15.47
C GLU A 67 -3.20 -9.52 -14.68
N ALA A 68 -4.00 -8.72 -15.39
CA ALA A 68 -4.98 -7.82 -14.80
C ALA A 68 -6.08 -8.56 -14.03
N GLU A 69 -6.55 -9.70 -14.54
CA GLU A 69 -7.58 -10.51 -13.87
C GLU A 69 -7.02 -11.18 -12.61
N GLU A 70 -5.81 -11.75 -12.66
CA GLU A 70 -5.16 -12.38 -11.51
C GLU A 70 -4.83 -11.36 -10.42
N LEU A 71 -4.29 -10.19 -10.79
CA LEU A 71 -3.99 -9.12 -9.84
C LEU A 71 -5.25 -8.56 -9.19
N LEU A 72 -6.35 -8.47 -9.93
CA LEU A 72 -7.64 -8.02 -9.38
C LEU A 72 -8.17 -9.00 -8.35
N GLU A 73 -8.16 -10.30 -8.65
CA GLU A 73 -8.55 -11.32 -7.68
C GLU A 73 -7.67 -11.23 -6.43
N GLY A 74 -6.35 -11.14 -6.60
CA GLY A 74 -5.42 -10.96 -5.48
C GLY A 74 -5.77 -9.73 -4.63
N THR A 75 -6.14 -8.62 -5.27
CA THR A 75 -6.54 -7.39 -4.59
C THR A 75 -7.86 -7.56 -3.84
N PHE A 76 -8.83 -8.26 -4.41
CA PHE A 76 -10.08 -8.57 -3.72
C PHE A 76 -9.88 -9.52 -2.54
N LEU A 77 -9.02 -10.53 -2.68
CA LEU A 77 -8.65 -11.40 -1.55
C LEU A 77 -7.95 -10.61 -0.46
N ALA A 78 -7.06 -9.67 -0.82
CA ALA A 78 -6.44 -8.76 0.14
C ALA A 78 -7.47 -7.89 0.88
N ALA A 79 -8.46 -7.35 0.16
CA ALA A 79 -9.53 -6.54 0.75
C ALA A 79 -10.46 -7.38 1.65
N ARG A 80 -10.79 -8.60 1.23
CA ARG A 80 -11.55 -9.58 2.00
C ARG A 80 -10.89 -9.83 3.36
N ASP A 81 -9.59 -10.10 3.34
CA ASP A 81 -8.78 -10.48 4.51
C ASP A 81 -8.33 -9.29 5.35
N ALA A 82 -8.54 -8.06 4.89
CA ALA A 82 -8.20 -6.86 5.65
C ALA A 82 -9.12 -6.74 6.88
N TYR A 83 -8.53 -6.85 8.08
CA TYR A 83 -9.23 -6.56 9.33
C TYR A 83 -9.53 -5.06 9.50
N GLU A 84 -8.68 -4.20 8.92
CA GLU A 84 -8.80 -2.74 8.98
C GLU A 84 -9.50 -2.22 7.72
N GLU A 85 -10.77 -1.85 7.81
CA GLU A 85 -11.57 -1.41 6.64
C GLU A 85 -10.96 -0.21 5.91
N ARG A 86 -10.25 0.67 6.62
CA ARG A 86 -9.53 1.82 6.04
C ARG A 86 -8.47 1.41 5.02
N LYS A 87 -7.94 0.18 5.12
CA LYS A 87 -6.97 -0.37 4.17
C LYS A 87 -7.59 -0.72 2.82
N VAL A 88 -8.90 -0.92 2.76
CA VAL A 88 -9.62 -1.26 1.52
C VAL A 88 -9.48 -0.16 0.47
N GLU A 89 -9.51 1.11 0.88
CA GLU A 89 -9.33 2.23 -0.05
C GLU A 89 -7.93 2.23 -0.67
N LEU A 90 -6.89 1.97 0.12
CA LEU A 90 -5.52 1.86 -0.38
C LEU A 90 -5.38 0.69 -1.37
N LEU A 91 -6.00 -0.46 -1.09
CA LEU A 91 -6.00 -1.61 -2.01
C LEU A 91 -6.76 -1.32 -3.31
N ALA A 92 -7.84 -0.54 -3.25
CA ALA A 92 -8.54 -0.07 -4.45
C ALA A 92 -7.65 0.85 -5.30
N ARG A 93 -6.94 1.80 -4.66
CA ARG A 93 -5.95 2.68 -5.32
C ARG A 93 -4.82 1.86 -5.93
N PHE A 94 -4.33 0.83 -5.24
CA PHE A 94 -3.31 -0.09 -5.75
C PHE A 94 -3.72 -0.68 -7.11
N TYR A 95 -4.89 -1.31 -7.21
CA TYR A 95 -5.32 -1.90 -8.48
C TYR A 95 -5.59 -0.85 -9.55
N ALA A 96 -6.23 0.27 -9.16
CA ALA A 96 -6.48 1.37 -10.08
C ALA A 96 -5.18 1.90 -10.68
N ASN A 97 -4.16 2.18 -9.86
CA ASN A 97 -2.87 2.66 -10.32
C ASN A 97 -2.13 1.61 -11.16
N ALA A 98 -2.17 0.34 -10.76
CA ALA A 98 -1.57 -0.76 -11.52
C ALA A 98 -2.10 -0.88 -12.96
N ALA A 99 -3.35 -0.49 -13.23
CA ALA A 99 -3.95 -0.50 -14.56
C ALA A 99 -3.38 0.58 -15.52
N PHE A 100 -2.72 1.61 -14.99
CA PHE A 100 -2.12 2.70 -15.79
C PHE A 100 -0.60 2.73 -15.71
N ASP A 101 -0.03 2.27 -14.60
CA ASP A 101 1.41 2.29 -14.35
C ASP A 101 2.17 1.34 -15.30
N LYS A 102 3.27 1.85 -15.88
CA LYS A 102 4.12 1.15 -16.85
C LYS A 102 5.50 0.79 -16.28
N ASP A 103 5.83 1.34 -15.12
CA ASP A 103 7.14 1.17 -14.48
C ASP A 103 7.22 -0.17 -13.74
N PHE A 104 6.06 -0.75 -13.38
CA PHE A 104 5.98 -2.05 -12.72
C PHE A 104 5.54 -3.18 -13.67
N ASP A 105 6.34 -4.25 -13.72
CA ASP A 105 5.94 -5.50 -14.34
C ASP A 105 4.91 -6.28 -13.47
N PRO A 106 4.18 -7.26 -14.02
CA PRO A 106 3.18 -8.01 -13.26
C PRO A 106 3.72 -8.75 -12.03
N GLY A 107 4.95 -9.25 -12.07
CA GLY A 107 5.61 -9.89 -10.93
C GLY A 107 5.88 -8.89 -9.81
N GLN A 108 6.37 -7.70 -10.15
CA GLN A 108 6.57 -6.60 -9.21
C GLN A 108 5.26 -6.13 -8.57
N LEU A 109 4.17 -6.05 -9.35
CA LEU A 109 2.84 -5.74 -8.83
C LEU A 109 2.37 -6.79 -7.82
N ASN A 110 2.51 -8.08 -8.14
CA ASN A 110 2.16 -9.16 -7.22
C ASN A 110 3.00 -9.14 -5.93
N HIS A 111 4.30 -8.88 -6.04
CA HIS A 111 5.17 -8.72 -4.87
C HIS A 111 4.75 -7.52 -4.01
N THR A 112 4.45 -6.38 -4.64
CA THR A 112 4.00 -5.17 -3.95
C THR A 112 2.67 -5.39 -3.24
N LEU A 113 1.71 -6.07 -3.89
CA LEU A 113 0.44 -6.45 -3.27
C LEU A 113 0.65 -7.34 -2.04
N ASN A 114 1.59 -8.28 -2.09
CA ASN A 114 1.90 -9.14 -0.95
C ASN A 114 2.48 -8.34 0.24
N LEU A 115 3.35 -7.36 -0.01
CA LEU A 115 3.82 -6.47 1.04
C LEU A 115 2.69 -5.59 1.59
N ALA A 116 1.84 -5.04 0.70
CA ALA A 116 0.68 -4.26 1.11
C ALA A 116 -0.24 -5.08 2.03
N LYS A 117 -0.43 -6.37 1.75
CA LYS A 117 -1.20 -7.29 2.62
C LYS A 117 -0.58 -7.46 4.00
N LEU A 118 0.74 -7.59 4.09
CA LEU A 118 1.47 -7.83 5.35
C LEU A 118 1.46 -6.62 6.29
N LEU A 119 1.55 -5.41 5.75
CA LEU A 119 1.65 -4.19 6.57
C LEU A 119 0.32 -3.83 7.24
N THR A 120 0.35 -3.31 8.45
CA THR A 120 -0.85 -2.73 9.08
C THR A 120 -1.27 -1.45 8.35
N TYR A 121 -2.53 -1.02 8.52
CA TYR A 121 -2.95 0.28 8.01
C TYR A 121 -2.05 1.41 8.54
N ARG A 122 -1.67 1.34 9.83
CA ARG A 122 -0.79 2.33 10.45
C ARG A 122 0.60 2.39 9.80
N GLN A 123 1.20 1.25 9.46
CA GLN A 123 2.46 1.20 8.70
C GLN A 123 2.32 1.79 7.29
N LEU A 124 1.17 1.59 6.63
CA LEU A 124 0.89 2.24 5.35
C LEU A 124 0.77 3.76 5.49
N VAL A 125 0.17 4.26 6.58
CA VAL A 125 0.15 5.71 6.89
C VAL A 125 1.57 6.24 7.13
N ILE A 126 2.43 5.50 7.83
CA ILE A 126 3.85 5.87 8.01
C ILE A 126 4.55 6.01 6.65
N LEU A 127 4.30 5.10 5.69
CA LEU A 127 4.82 5.23 4.33
C LEU A 127 4.32 6.52 3.66
N GLY A 128 3.05 6.87 3.85
CA GLY A 128 2.45 8.12 3.36
C GLY A 128 3.16 9.36 3.89
N ILE A 129 3.45 9.40 5.18
CA ILE A 129 4.13 10.52 5.85
C ILE A 129 5.57 10.65 5.31
N ILE A 130 6.33 9.56 5.31
CA ILE A 130 7.74 9.56 4.87
C ILE A 130 7.84 9.89 3.37
N GLY A 131 6.96 9.31 2.54
CA GLY A 131 6.96 9.54 1.09
C GLY A 131 6.41 10.92 0.69
N GLY A 132 5.52 11.50 1.48
CA GLY A 132 5.05 12.87 1.30
C GLY A 132 6.12 13.93 1.62
N GLY A 133 7.15 13.56 2.38
CA GLY A 133 8.31 14.40 2.68
C GLY A 133 8.09 15.45 3.77
N ASP A 134 6.95 15.42 4.46
CA ASP A 134 6.65 16.34 5.58
C ASP A 134 7.22 15.79 6.91
N LEU A 135 8.56 15.75 6.99
CA LEU A 135 9.27 15.32 8.19
C LEU A 135 9.93 16.48 8.96
N CYS A 136 9.81 17.71 8.46
CA CYS A 136 10.39 18.89 9.12
C CYS A 136 9.71 19.23 10.45
N SER A 137 8.49 18.74 10.65
CA SER A 137 7.67 18.98 11.85
C SER A 137 7.86 17.92 12.94
N VAL A 138 8.60 16.84 12.66
CA VAL A 138 8.87 15.78 13.63
C VAL A 138 10.25 15.90 14.25
N ARG A 139 10.46 15.15 15.33
CA ARG A 139 11.76 15.01 15.98
C ARG A 139 12.88 14.67 14.98
N ASP A 140 13.89 15.53 14.89
CA ASP A 140 15.12 15.32 14.12
C ASP A 140 16.30 14.86 15.01
N ALA A 141 16.08 13.81 15.79
CA ALA A 141 17.11 13.17 16.60
C ALA A 141 16.72 11.73 16.92
N ASP A 142 17.73 10.86 17.12
CA ASP A 142 17.49 9.51 17.62
C ASP A 142 17.09 9.50 19.11
N PHE A 143 16.90 8.29 19.64
CA PHE A 143 16.50 8.05 21.02
C PHE A 143 17.59 7.36 21.85
N SER A 144 18.84 7.32 21.36
CA SER A 144 19.96 6.67 22.05
C SER A 144 20.24 7.29 23.43
N ASN A 145 20.05 8.61 23.55
CA ASN A 145 20.24 9.36 24.80
C ASN A 145 18.94 9.58 25.60
N SER A 146 17.83 8.94 25.21
CA SER A 146 16.55 9.13 25.89
C SER A 146 16.48 8.27 27.16
N SER A 147 16.26 8.90 28.32
CA SER A 147 16.14 8.20 29.60
C SER A 147 14.84 7.41 29.75
N SER A 148 13.78 7.83 29.06
CA SER A 148 12.48 7.17 29.04
C SER A 148 11.74 7.49 27.75
N LEU A 149 10.97 6.52 27.25
CA LEU A 149 10.10 6.67 26.09
C LEU A 149 8.66 6.36 26.49
N THR A 150 7.71 7.08 25.92
CA THR A 150 6.30 6.78 26.10
C THR A 150 5.94 5.48 25.37
N ILE A 151 4.90 4.79 25.82
CA ILE A 151 4.42 3.56 25.17
C ILE A 151 4.01 3.82 23.71
N SER A 152 3.42 4.99 23.42
CA SER A 152 3.06 5.39 22.06
C SER A 152 4.29 5.54 21.16
N THR A 153 5.33 6.26 21.62
CA THR A 153 6.59 6.41 20.90
C THR A 153 7.24 5.05 20.65
N VAL A 154 7.33 4.19 21.67
CA VAL A 154 7.90 2.84 21.54
C VAL A 154 7.13 2.01 20.51
N GLY A 155 5.80 2.03 20.54
CA GLY A 155 4.96 1.30 19.58
C GLY A 155 5.24 1.69 18.14
N VAL A 156 5.29 3.00 17.84
CA VAL A 156 5.57 3.50 16.50
C VAL A 156 7.00 3.17 16.06
N LEU A 157 7.99 3.27 16.96
CA LEU A 157 9.37 2.89 16.66
C LEU A 157 9.51 1.41 16.32
N TYR A 158 8.78 0.51 16.98
CA TYR A 158 8.79 -0.92 16.65
C TYR A 158 8.18 -1.18 15.27
N GLU A 159 7.08 -0.51 14.90
CA GLU A 159 6.51 -0.61 13.56
C GLU A 159 7.48 -0.11 12.49
N MET A 160 8.16 1.00 12.74
CA MET A 160 9.17 1.53 11.83
C MET A 160 10.37 0.58 11.73
N TYR A 161 10.81 -0.01 12.84
CA TYR A 161 11.89 -0.99 12.81
C TYR A 161 11.50 -2.24 11.99
N GLN A 162 10.25 -2.71 12.07
CA GLN A 162 9.76 -3.77 11.18
C GLN A 162 9.80 -3.34 9.71
N MET A 163 9.47 -2.08 9.41
CA MET A 163 9.54 -1.54 8.05
C MET A 163 10.99 -1.40 7.55
N VAL A 164 11.95 -1.12 8.44
CA VAL A 164 13.38 -1.17 8.13
C VAL A 164 13.80 -2.60 7.80
N MET A 165 13.38 -3.59 8.60
CA MET A 165 13.69 -5.01 8.36
C MET A 165 13.08 -5.57 7.06
N LEU A 166 12.04 -4.91 6.54
CA LEU A 166 11.43 -5.21 5.24
C LEU A 166 12.04 -4.37 4.08
N ASP A 167 13.11 -3.62 4.34
CA ASP A 167 13.76 -2.71 3.39
C ASP A 167 12.79 -1.70 2.73
N LEU A 168 11.79 -1.22 3.48
CA LEU A 168 10.83 -0.23 2.99
C LEU A 168 11.28 1.21 3.28
N ILE A 169 11.94 1.40 4.41
CA ILE A 169 12.41 2.70 4.88
C ILE A 169 13.87 2.61 5.30
N VAL A 170 14.58 3.72 5.18
CA VAL A 170 16.02 3.82 5.51
C VAL A 170 16.34 5.20 6.05
N MET A 171 17.42 5.28 6.82
CA MET A 171 18.05 6.53 7.22
C MET A 171 19.30 6.77 6.38
N LYS A 172 19.42 7.93 5.74
CA LYS A 172 20.51 8.19 4.81
C LYS A 172 21.87 8.12 5.51
N GLY A 173 22.75 7.24 5.02
CA GLY A 173 24.15 7.15 5.48
C GLY A 173 24.33 6.58 6.89
N VAL A 174 23.29 6.07 7.54
CA VAL A 174 23.37 5.55 8.90
C VAL A 174 22.65 4.20 9.01
N LEU A 175 23.30 3.25 9.69
CA LEU A 175 22.75 1.91 9.92
C LEU A 175 21.84 1.94 11.16
N ILE A 176 20.61 1.45 11.00
CA ILE A 176 19.64 1.34 12.10
C ILE A 176 19.85 -0.01 12.79
N LEU A 177 20.37 0.01 14.01
CA LEU A 177 20.68 -1.20 14.81
C LEU A 177 19.55 -1.61 15.76
N GLY A 178 18.55 -0.75 15.93
CA GLY A 178 17.41 -0.99 16.81
C GLY A 178 16.48 0.21 16.90
N VAL A 179 15.38 0.06 17.63
CA VAL A 179 14.34 1.09 17.77
C VAL A 179 14.87 2.43 18.26
N SER A 180 15.89 2.44 19.14
CA SER A 180 16.46 3.69 19.67
C SER A 180 17.35 4.44 18.69
N SER A 181 17.82 3.79 17.63
CA SER A 181 18.69 4.40 16.60
C SER A 181 17.93 5.08 15.47
N ILE A 182 16.60 5.05 15.50
CA ILE A 182 15.75 5.68 14.49
C ILE A 182 15.68 7.18 14.76
N ASN A 183 16.10 8.00 13.81
CA ASN A 183 15.78 9.43 13.76
C ASN A 183 14.58 9.62 12.79
N PRO A 184 13.37 9.95 13.29
CA PRO A 184 12.19 10.14 12.46
C PRO A 184 12.36 11.20 11.35
N GLY A 185 13.09 12.29 11.63
CA GLY A 185 13.33 13.39 10.70
C GLY A 185 14.24 13.05 9.51
N GLN A 186 14.99 11.94 9.58
CA GLN A 186 15.99 11.57 8.57
C GLN A 186 15.59 10.34 7.75
N LEU A 187 14.32 9.94 7.82
CA LEU A 187 13.82 8.77 7.11
C LEU A 187 13.53 9.07 5.65
N SER A 188 13.69 8.04 4.84
CA SER A 188 13.32 8.05 3.42
C SER A 188 12.79 6.69 3.01
N LEU A 189 11.92 6.69 2.01
CA LEU A 189 11.50 5.45 1.35
C LEU A 189 12.65 4.91 0.49
N GLN A 190 12.75 3.60 0.40
CA GLN A 190 13.68 2.93 -0.52
C GLN A 190 13.01 1.72 -1.18
N GLY A 191 13.56 1.28 -2.31
CA GLY A 191 13.17 0.04 -2.99
C GLY A 191 11.65 -0.14 -3.07
N THR A 192 11.16 -1.20 -2.43
CA THR A 192 9.73 -1.54 -2.46
C THR A 192 8.85 -0.61 -1.61
N GLY A 193 9.41 0.15 -0.68
CA GLY A 193 8.70 1.24 0.01
C GLY A 193 8.23 2.32 -0.96
N VAL A 194 9.07 2.67 -1.96
CA VAL A 194 8.70 3.61 -3.04
C VAL A 194 7.62 3.01 -3.93
N ALA A 195 7.72 1.72 -4.25
CA ALA A 195 6.70 1.02 -5.04
C ALA A 195 5.33 1.01 -4.34
N LEU A 196 5.31 0.68 -3.04
CA LEU A 196 4.12 0.75 -2.21
C LEU A 196 3.53 2.16 -2.20
N PHE A 197 4.36 3.18 -1.97
CA PHE A 197 3.90 4.57 -1.96
C PHE A 197 3.25 4.98 -3.28
N ASN A 198 3.91 4.71 -4.42
CA ASN A 198 3.42 5.08 -5.75
C ASN A 198 2.10 4.38 -6.09
N LEU A 199 1.97 3.09 -5.77
CA LEU A 199 0.80 2.30 -6.13
C LEU A 199 -0.37 2.48 -5.15
N LEU A 200 -0.13 2.55 -3.85
CA LEU A 200 -1.20 2.67 -2.84
C LEU A 200 -1.62 4.13 -2.62
N ARG A 201 -0.74 5.11 -2.90
CA ARG A 201 -0.93 6.54 -2.60
C ARG A 201 -1.40 6.78 -1.16
N PRO A 202 -0.64 6.32 -0.15
CA PRO A 202 -0.99 6.53 1.25
C PRO A 202 -0.86 7.99 1.70
N ASP A 203 -0.24 8.86 0.90
CA ASP A 203 -0.24 10.31 1.09
C ASP A 203 -1.64 10.95 1.01
N GLN A 204 -2.59 10.27 0.38
CA GLN A 204 -3.98 10.74 0.23
C GLN A 204 -4.92 10.21 1.32
N VAL A 205 -4.40 9.66 2.42
CA VAL A 205 -5.22 9.31 3.59
C VAL A 205 -5.56 10.57 4.40
N PRO A 206 -6.69 10.59 5.13
CA PRO A 206 -7.08 11.74 5.94
C PRO A 206 -5.99 12.14 6.95
N SER A 207 -5.78 13.44 7.15
CA SER A 207 -4.72 13.94 8.04
C SER A 207 -4.93 13.53 9.51
N GLU A 208 -6.17 13.29 9.95
CA GLU A 208 -6.43 12.74 11.29
C GLU A 208 -5.77 11.38 11.52
N ASP A 209 -5.54 10.62 10.46
CA ASP A 209 -4.94 9.29 10.51
C ASP A 209 -3.45 9.34 10.79
N GLN A 210 -2.82 10.50 10.56
CA GLN A 210 -1.39 10.71 10.72
C GLN A 210 -1.02 11.18 12.13
N ARG A 211 -2.00 11.62 12.94
CA ARG A 211 -1.78 12.23 14.27
C ARG A 211 -0.93 11.37 15.19
N PHE A 212 -1.15 10.05 15.20
CA PHE A 212 -0.38 9.14 16.05
C PHE A 212 1.14 9.24 15.84
N PHE A 213 1.57 9.56 14.61
CA PHE A 213 2.98 9.67 14.25
C PHE A 213 3.58 10.96 14.79
N TYR A 214 2.90 12.09 14.56
CA TYR A 214 3.33 13.41 15.06
C TYR A 214 3.26 13.48 16.60
N ASP A 215 2.24 12.89 17.22
CA ASP A 215 2.12 12.78 18.67
C ASP A 215 3.23 11.90 19.27
N ALA A 216 3.69 10.88 18.54
CA ALA A 216 4.80 10.02 18.96
C ALA A 216 6.17 10.70 18.82
N PHE A 217 6.31 11.65 17.88
CA PHE A 217 7.56 12.31 17.52
C PHE A 217 7.43 13.83 17.45
N PRO A 218 7.02 14.50 18.55
CA PRO A 218 6.93 15.95 18.55
C PRO A 218 8.30 16.58 18.24
N ALA A 219 8.30 17.67 17.46
CA ALA A 219 9.49 18.49 17.29
C ALA A 219 10.06 18.85 18.66
N VAL A 220 11.38 18.74 18.81
CA VAL A 220 12.05 19.10 20.07
C VAL A 220 11.93 20.61 20.21
N ALA A 221 11.37 21.09 21.32
CA ALA A 221 11.44 22.51 21.64
C ALA A 221 12.91 22.89 21.84
N GLU A 222 13.40 23.88 21.08
CA GLU A 222 14.72 24.47 21.27
C GLU A 222 14.93 24.97 22.71
#